data_AF-A0A1Q5XV40-F1
#
_entry.id   AF-A0A1Q5XV40-F1
#
_cell.length_a   1.000
_cell.length_b   1.000
_cell.length_c   1.000
_cell.angle_alpha   90.00
_cell.angle_beta   90.00
_cell.angle_gamma   90.00
#
_symmetry.space_group_name_H-M   'P 1'
#
loop_
_entity.id
_entity.type
_entity.pdbx_description
1 polymer ?
#
loop_
_entity_poly.entity_id
_entity_poly.type
_entity_poly.pdbx_seq_one_letter_code
_entity_poly.pdbx_strand_id
1 'polypeptide(L)'
;MNDILANLMTEQPNEKTTDIDSLSSAEIMQLINNEDRLVAECIQGLIPQIARAADYIVYAFQNGGRLFYVGAGTSGRIGILDASECPPTYGTPPSMVQGLIAGGFRAVKDPVEGAEDSVELGAQDIDDCAVNDKDVVIGIAASGRTPYVLGAMKRAGELGAVVIGLCNNAGTPMAGVGKLTIEAVVGPEVVMGSTRMKSGTAQKMILNMLTTTAMIRIGKVYRNLMVDLNPSNEKLVYRAKRIIELATHASEEQIEVAFTLAEGHVKTAIIMILSDVDAGEARRRLAKADGFVRGALL
;
A
#
# COMPACT_ATOMS: atom_id res chain seq x y z
N MET A 1 -33.30 6.20 -0.20
CA MET A 1 -32.05 5.47 -0.50
C MET A 1 -31.46 5.89 -1.86
N ASN A 2 -32.28 6.01 -2.92
CA ASN A 2 -31.82 6.43 -4.26
C ASN A 2 -31.25 7.87 -4.33
N ASP A 3 -31.80 8.82 -3.59
CA ASP A 3 -31.32 10.22 -3.60
C ASP A 3 -29.88 10.38 -3.09
N ILE A 4 -29.42 9.50 -2.20
CA ILE A 4 -28.06 9.59 -1.64
C ILE A 4 -27.03 9.10 -2.66
N LEU A 5 -27.35 8.05 -3.44
CA LEU A 5 -26.49 7.54 -4.51
C LEU A 5 -26.34 8.58 -5.63
N ALA A 6 -27.45 9.19 -6.02
CA ALA A 6 -27.49 10.20 -7.08
C ALA A 6 -26.67 11.47 -6.79
N ASN A 7 -26.22 11.67 -5.55
CA ASN A 7 -25.39 12.81 -5.16
C ASN A 7 -23.90 12.46 -5.00
N LEU A 8 -23.52 11.18 -5.11
CA LEU A 8 -22.13 10.77 -5.05
C LEU A 8 -21.42 11.17 -6.33
N MET A 9 -20.21 11.75 -6.20
CA MET A 9 -19.34 12.08 -7.33
C MET A 9 -19.01 10.83 -8.16
N THR A 10 -18.84 9.69 -7.51
CA THR A 10 -18.56 8.40 -8.18
C THR A 10 -19.71 7.89 -9.04
N GLU A 11 -20.93 8.39 -8.81
CA GLU A 11 -22.14 8.00 -9.54
C GLU A 11 -22.60 9.07 -10.54
N GLN A 12 -21.89 10.19 -10.67
CA GLN A 12 -22.25 11.21 -11.66
C GLN A 12 -21.84 10.78 -13.08
N PRO A 13 -22.58 11.20 -14.12
CA PRO A 13 -22.10 11.12 -15.49
C PRO A 13 -20.94 12.10 -15.71
N ASN A 14 -20.00 11.73 -16.58
CA ASN A 14 -18.95 12.64 -17.03
C ASN A 14 -19.39 13.35 -18.31
N GLU A 15 -19.59 14.67 -18.24
CA GLU A 15 -20.05 15.48 -19.38
C GLU A 15 -19.14 15.37 -20.61
N LYS A 16 -17.84 15.12 -20.41
CA LYS A 16 -16.85 15.00 -21.49
C LYS A 16 -16.93 13.67 -22.24
N THR A 17 -17.67 12.69 -21.73
CA THR A 17 -17.76 11.34 -22.29
C THR A 17 -19.21 10.92 -22.58
N THR A 18 -20.12 11.89 -22.72
CA THR A 18 -21.55 11.65 -22.98
C THR A 18 -21.79 10.72 -24.18
N ASP A 19 -21.06 10.94 -25.28
CA ASP A 19 -21.21 10.17 -26.53
C ASP A 19 -20.03 9.21 -26.79
N ILE A 20 -19.35 8.74 -25.72
CA ILE A 20 -18.11 7.94 -25.82
C ILE A 20 -18.28 6.64 -26.63
N ASP A 21 -19.49 6.10 -26.71
CA ASP A 21 -19.85 4.90 -27.46
C ASP A 21 -19.90 5.10 -28.98
N SER A 22 -19.96 6.34 -29.45
CA SER A 22 -19.99 6.71 -30.88
C SER A 22 -18.60 7.01 -31.48
N LEU A 23 -17.58 7.06 -30.63
CA LEU A 23 -16.23 7.49 -31.01
C LEU A 23 -15.37 6.32 -31.53
N SER A 24 -14.32 6.65 -32.28
CA SER A 24 -13.30 5.67 -32.65
C SER A 24 -12.52 5.21 -31.41
N SER A 25 -11.90 4.02 -31.49
CA SER A 25 -11.07 3.51 -30.39
C SER A 25 -9.96 4.48 -29.97
N ALA A 26 -9.37 5.23 -30.92
CA ALA A 26 -8.32 6.20 -30.62
C ALA A 26 -8.84 7.39 -29.82
N GLU A 27 -10.02 7.90 -30.16
CA GLU A 27 -10.68 9.00 -29.44
C GLU A 27 -11.11 8.55 -28.04
N ILE A 28 -11.67 7.34 -27.91
CA ILE A 28 -12.01 6.73 -26.61
C ILE A 28 -10.76 6.65 -25.72
N MET A 29 -9.65 6.13 -26.25
CA MET A 29 -8.39 6.05 -25.50
C MET A 29 -7.85 7.42 -25.09
N GLN A 30 -8.00 8.44 -25.95
CA GLN A 30 -7.59 9.81 -25.61
C GLN A 30 -8.43 10.39 -24.47
N LEU A 31 -9.74 10.15 -24.45
CA LEU A 31 -10.62 10.58 -23.36
C LEU A 31 -10.28 9.88 -22.03
N ILE A 32 -10.07 8.56 -22.07
CA ILE A 32 -9.63 7.78 -20.89
C ILE A 32 -8.33 8.36 -20.33
N ASN A 33 -7.31 8.53 -21.17
CA ASN A 33 -6.01 9.04 -20.74
C ASN A 33 -6.06 10.50 -20.24
N ASN A 34 -6.93 11.34 -20.81
CA ASN A 34 -7.14 12.70 -20.31
C ASN A 34 -7.68 12.71 -18.89
N GLU A 35 -8.61 11.81 -18.58
CA GLU A 35 -9.17 11.65 -17.24
C GLU A 35 -8.17 11.01 -16.27
N ASP A 36 -7.37 10.03 -16.72
CA ASP A 36 -6.33 9.40 -15.89
C ASP A 36 -5.27 10.40 -15.39
N ARG A 37 -4.92 11.42 -16.18
CA ARG A 37 -3.98 12.48 -15.78
C ARG A 37 -4.42 13.22 -14.51
N LEU A 38 -5.72 13.38 -14.32
CA LEU A 38 -6.28 14.11 -13.17
C LEU A 38 -6.06 13.38 -11.84
N VAL A 39 -5.79 12.06 -11.88
CA VAL A 39 -5.57 11.25 -10.68
C VAL A 39 -4.34 11.73 -9.90
N ALA A 40 -3.23 11.99 -10.61
CA ALA A 40 -1.99 12.45 -9.97
C ALA A 40 -2.15 13.86 -9.38
N GLU A 41 -2.86 14.74 -10.08
CA GLU A 41 -3.16 16.11 -9.61
C GLU A 41 -4.04 16.09 -8.36
N CYS A 42 -5.07 15.23 -8.32
CA CYS A 42 -5.91 15.01 -7.14
C CYS A 42 -5.06 14.57 -5.94
N ILE A 43 -4.18 13.58 -6.13
CA ILE A 43 -3.31 13.06 -5.07
C ILE A 43 -2.33 14.11 -4.56
N GLN A 44 -1.82 14.98 -5.43
CA GLN A 44 -0.88 16.05 -5.05
C GLN A 44 -1.44 16.91 -3.91
N GLY A 45 -2.72 17.27 -3.96
CA GLY A 45 -3.38 18.04 -2.90
C GLY A 45 -3.53 17.27 -1.57
N LEU A 46 -3.46 15.95 -1.61
CA LEU A 46 -3.68 15.06 -0.46
C LEU A 46 -2.38 14.60 0.21
N ILE A 47 -1.20 14.96 -0.33
CA ILE A 47 0.11 14.55 0.21
C ILE A 47 0.23 14.77 1.73
N PRO A 48 -0.18 15.92 2.32
CA PRO A 48 -0.09 16.10 3.77
C PRO A 48 -0.94 15.10 4.59
N GLN A 49 -2.09 14.66 4.06
CA GLN A 49 -2.94 13.68 4.71
C GLN A 49 -2.37 12.26 4.53
N ILE A 50 -1.90 11.92 3.33
CA ILE A 50 -1.24 10.65 3.03
C ILE A 50 0.03 10.49 3.89
N ALA A 51 0.81 11.54 4.07
CA ALA A 51 1.99 11.53 4.94
C ALA A 51 1.62 11.23 6.40
N ARG A 52 0.56 11.86 6.94
CA ARG A 52 0.07 11.54 8.30
C ARG A 52 -0.40 10.10 8.43
N ALA A 53 -1.07 9.56 7.41
CA ALA A 53 -1.44 8.15 7.38
C ALA A 53 -0.19 7.25 7.40
N ALA A 54 0.83 7.57 6.60
CA ALA A 54 2.10 6.85 6.60
C ALA A 54 2.80 6.91 7.96
N ASP A 55 2.78 8.05 8.66
CA ASP A 55 3.39 8.18 9.99
C ASP A 55 2.70 7.27 11.03
N TYR A 56 1.38 7.06 10.96
CA TYR A 56 0.70 6.06 11.81
C TYR A 56 1.17 4.63 11.51
N ILE A 57 1.35 4.30 10.23
CA ILE A 57 1.84 2.98 9.79
C ILE A 57 3.28 2.76 10.28
N VAL A 58 4.14 3.78 10.14
CA VAL A 58 5.52 3.74 10.64
C VAL A 58 5.54 3.50 12.15
N TYR A 59 4.73 4.24 12.90
CA TYR A 59 4.62 4.06 14.35
C TYR A 59 4.17 2.65 14.71
N ALA A 60 3.14 2.11 14.04
CA ALA A 60 2.68 0.75 14.27
C ALA A 60 3.78 -0.29 14.03
N PHE A 61 4.45 -0.23 12.87
CA PHE A 61 5.53 -1.15 12.54
C PHE A 61 6.69 -1.11 13.54
N GLN A 62 7.08 0.08 14.01
CA GLN A 62 8.13 0.24 15.02
C GLN A 62 7.73 -0.33 16.39
N ASN A 63 6.43 -0.46 16.66
CA ASN A 63 5.89 -1.01 17.91
C ASN A 63 5.37 -2.46 17.77
N GLY A 64 5.71 -3.13 16.66
CA GLY A 64 5.34 -4.52 16.40
C GLY A 64 3.89 -4.74 15.95
N GLY A 65 3.20 -3.67 15.52
CA GLY A 65 1.90 -3.74 14.88
C GLY A 65 1.97 -4.09 13.40
N ARG A 66 0.80 -4.30 12.79
CA ARG A 66 0.60 -4.70 11.38
C ARG A 66 -0.28 -3.68 10.65
N LEU A 67 -0.27 -3.74 9.33
CA LEU A 67 -1.15 -2.97 8.46
C LEU A 67 -2.16 -3.90 7.79
N PHE A 68 -3.45 -3.56 7.90
CA PHE A 68 -4.54 -4.24 7.24
C PHE A 68 -5.24 -3.31 6.25
N TYR A 69 -5.37 -3.74 5.01
CA TYR A 69 -6.28 -3.16 4.03
C TYR A 69 -7.59 -3.94 4.04
N VAL A 70 -8.73 -3.25 4.05
CA VAL A 70 -10.04 -3.91 4.03
C VAL A 70 -10.91 -3.27 2.97
N GLY A 71 -11.43 -4.06 2.04
CA GLY A 71 -12.24 -3.56 0.93
C GLY A 71 -13.14 -4.62 0.31
N ALA A 72 -14.02 -4.19 -0.59
CA ALA A 72 -14.78 -5.09 -1.46
C ALA A 72 -14.37 -4.90 -2.92
N GLY A 73 -14.63 -5.91 -3.76
CA GLY A 73 -14.41 -5.84 -5.20
C GLY A 73 -13.00 -5.32 -5.57
N THR A 74 -12.95 -4.29 -6.43
CA THR A 74 -11.68 -3.70 -6.87
C THR A 74 -10.84 -3.15 -5.72
N SER A 75 -11.46 -2.47 -4.75
CA SER A 75 -10.73 -1.88 -3.61
C SER A 75 -10.04 -2.95 -2.76
N GLY A 76 -10.74 -4.06 -2.47
CA GLY A 76 -10.14 -5.19 -1.76
C GLY A 76 -9.00 -5.84 -2.54
N ARG A 77 -9.16 -6.01 -3.87
CA ARG A 77 -8.11 -6.57 -4.74
C ARG A 77 -6.86 -5.70 -4.78
N ILE A 78 -7.01 -4.38 -4.82
CA ILE A 78 -5.88 -3.43 -4.78
C ILE A 78 -5.14 -3.51 -3.44
N GLY A 79 -5.87 -3.64 -2.31
CA GLY A 79 -5.26 -3.87 -1.00
C GLY A 79 -4.44 -5.17 -0.97
N ILE A 80 -4.97 -6.26 -1.52
CA ILE A 80 -4.25 -7.54 -1.64
C ILE A 80 -3.01 -7.40 -2.54
N LEU A 81 -3.12 -6.69 -3.66
CA LEU A 81 -1.99 -6.44 -4.57
C LEU A 81 -0.84 -5.76 -3.83
N ASP A 82 -1.08 -4.62 -3.18
CA ASP A 82 -0.05 -3.87 -2.46
C ASP A 82 0.58 -4.68 -1.31
N ALA A 83 -0.25 -5.40 -0.55
CA ALA A 83 0.21 -6.29 0.52
C ALA A 83 1.13 -7.41 -0.02
N SER A 84 0.76 -8.04 -1.15
CA SER A 84 1.51 -9.15 -1.74
C SER A 84 2.90 -8.75 -2.28
N GLU A 85 3.08 -7.47 -2.60
CA GLU A 85 4.34 -6.93 -3.10
C GLU A 85 5.31 -6.56 -1.96
N CYS A 86 4.84 -6.45 -0.71
CA CYS A 86 5.67 -6.08 0.43
C CYS A 86 6.76 -7.13 0.79
N PRO A 87 6.46 -8.45 0.86
CA PRO A 87 7.48 -9.46 1.12
C PRO A 87 8.60 -9.54 0.08
N PRO A 88 8.34 -9.66 -1.25
CA PRO A 88 9.41 -9.76 -2.23
C PRO A 88 10.21 -8.46 -2.42
N THR A 89 9.60 -7.31 -2.12
CA THR A 89 10.25 -5.99 -2.24
C THR A 89 11.08 -5.68 -1.00
N TYR A 90 10.52 -5.81 0.20
CA TYR A 90 11.13 -5.29 1.43
C TYR A 90 11.59 -6.38 2.41
N GLY A 91 11.52 -7.66 2.01
CA GLY A 91 11.91 -8.80 2.85
C GLY A 91 11.09 -8.90 4.12
N THR A 92 9.82 -8.48 4.06
CA THR A 92 8.92 -8.48 5.22
C THR A 92 8.17 -9.81 5.33
N PRO A 93 7.75 -10.22 6.54
CA PRO A 93 6.85 -11.36 6.67
C PRO A 93 5.48 -11.00 6.07
N PRO A 94 4.78 -11.95 5.42
CA PRO A 94 3.45 -11.70 4.84
C PRO A 94 2.41 -11.21 5.86
N SER A 95 2.62 -11.46 7.16
CA SER A 95 1.75 -10.99 8.24
C SER A 95 1.85 -9.50 8.55
N MET A 96 2.92 -8.82 8.07
CA MET A 96 3.16 -7.40 8.37
C MET A 96 2.19 -6.47 7.63
N VAL A 97 1.83 -6.81 6.39
CA VAL A 97 0.88 -6.08 5.56
C VAL A 97 -0.08 -7.10 4.95
N GLN A 98 -1.38 -6.95 5.21
CA GLN A 98 -2.40 -7.93 4.83
C GLN A 98 -3.57 -7.23 4.12
N GLY A 99 -4.12 -7.88 3.09
CA GLY A 99 -5.33 -7.42 2.40
C GLY A 99 -6.51 -8.35 2.70
N LEU A 100 -7.59 -7.79 3.22
CA LEU A 100 -8.87 -8.44 3.48
C LEU A 100 -9.87 -7.99 2.42
N ILE A 101 -10.62 -8.97 1.89
CA ILE A 101 -11.61 -8.74 0.85
C ILE A 101 -12.94 -9.37 1.23
N ALA A 102 -14.02 -8.60 1.08
CA ALA A 102 -15.38 -9.10 1.26
C ALA A 102 -15.62 -10.36 0.40
N GLY A 103 -16.03 -11.46 1.03
CA GLY A 103 -16.23 -12.76 0.36
C GLY A 103 -14.99 -13.65 0.31
N GLY A 104 -13.89 -13.25 0.96
CA GLY A 104 -12.69 -14.05 1.15
C GLY A 104 -11.90 -14.35 -0.13
N PHE A 105 -11.04 -15.37 -0.10
CA PHE A 105 -10.10 -15.65 -1.20
C PHE A 105 -10.78 -15.86 -2.56
N ARG A 106 -12.01 -16.36 -2.60
CA ARG A 106 -12.78 -16.50 -3.85
C ARG A 106 -13.01 -15.14 -4.53
N ALA A 107 -13.26 -14.09 -3.73
CA ALA A 107 -13.50 -12.73 -4.20
C ALA A 107 -12.32 -12.10 -4.96
N VAL A 108 -11.11 -12.64 -4.76
CA VAL A 108 -9.90 -12.24 -5.50
C VAL A 108 -10.10 -12.42 -7.00
N LYS A 109 -10.64 -13.58 -7.40
CA LYS A 109 -10.85 -13.93 -8.81
C LYS A 109 -12.26 -13.62 -9.28
N ASP A 110 -13.26 -14.07 -8.53
CA ASP A 110 -14.67 -14.06 -8.95
C ASP A 110 -15.48 -13.13 -8.03
N PRO A 111 -16.43 -12.33 -8.53
CA PRO A 111 -17.30 -11.55 -7.65
C PRO A 111 -18.13 -12.47 -6.73
N VAL A 112 -18.37 -12.01 -5.50
CA VAL A 112 -19.23 -12.69 -4.52
C VAL A 112 -20.38 -11.75 -4.18
N GLU A 113 -21.58 -12.09 -4.66
CA GLU A 113 -22.77 -11.25 -4.46
C GLU A 113 -23.11 -11.08 -2.98
N GLY A 114 -23.50 -9.86 -2.59
CA GLY A 114 -23.97 -9.51 -1.25
C GLY A 114 -22.89 -9.46 -0.16
N ALA A 115 -21.64 -9.86 -0.44
CA ALA A 115 -20.57 -9.82 0.56
C ALA A 115 -20.24 -8.39 1.02
N GLU A 116 -20.34 -7.42 0.11
CA GLU A 116 -20.05 -6.01 0.41
C GLU A 116 -21.11 -5.32 1.28
N ASP A 117 -22.31 -5.89 1.34
CA ASP A 117 -23.45 -5.37 2.10
C ASP A 117 -23.49 -5.87 3.55
N SER A 118 -22.63 -6.82 3.94
CA SER A 118 -22.60 -7.38 5.30
C SER A 118 -21.65 -6.61 6.21
N VAL A 119 -22.21 -5.85 7.15
CA VAL A 119 -21.47 -5.16 8.22
C VAL A 119 -20.78 -6.17 9.15
N GLU A 120 -21.50 -7.24 9.49
CA GLU A 120 -21.06 -8.28 10.41
C GLU A 120 -19.86 -9.06 9.86
N LEU A 121 -19.85 -9.35 8.56
CA LEU A 121 -18.71 -10.02 7.91
C LEU A 121 -17.44 -9.18 8.02
N GLY A 122 -17.53 -7.86 7.84
CA GLY A 122 -16.39 -6.97 8.01
C GLY A 122 -15.84 -6.96 9.44
N ALA A 123 -16.73 -6.96 10.43
CA ALA A 123 -16.31 -7.06 11.83
C ALA A 123 -15.68 -8.43 12.14
N GLN A 124 -16.26 -9.52 11.63
CA GLN A 124 -15.74 -10.87 11.84
C GLN A 124 -14.34 -11.05 11.25
N ASP A 125 -14.08 -10.56 10.04
CA ASP A 125 -12.74 -10.66 9.40
C ASP A 125 -11.66 -9.93 10.22
N ILE A 126 -12.02 -8.84 10.90
CA ILE A 126 -11.13 -8.10 11.82
C ILE A 126 -10.83 -8.93 13.08
N ASP A 127 -11.84 -9.58 13.65
CA ASP A 127 -11.69 -10.48 14.80
C ASP A 127 -10.86 -11.71 14.45
N ASP A 128 -11.09 -12.33 13.29
CA ASP A 128 -10.37 -13.51 12.81
C ASP A 128 -8.87 -13.23 12.58
N CYS A 129 -8.53 -11.99 12.22
CA CYS A 129 -7.14 -11.53 12.09
C CYS A 129 -6.48 -11.16 13.42
N ALA A 130 -7.23 -11.23 14.53
CA ALA A 130 -6.83 -10.80 15.86
C ALA A 130 -6.23 -9.38 15.85
N VAL A 131 -6.91 -8.45 15.18
CA VAL A 131 -6.53 -7.02 15.18
C VAL A 131 -6.54 -6.48 16.61
N ASN A 132 -5.56 -5.63 16.94
CA ASN A 132 -5.43 -5.01 18.26
C ASN A 132 -4.97 -3.55 18.18
N ASP A 133 -4.74 -2.94 19.34
CA ASP A 133 -4.39 -1.53 19.52
C ASP A 133 -3.05 -1.09 18.93
N LYS A 134 -2.20 -2.04 18.51
CA LYS A 134 -0.94 -1.75 17.80
C LYS A 134 -1.11 -1.69 16.30
N ASP A 135 -2.21 -2.21 15.76
CA ASP A 135 -2.41 -2.35 14.33
C ASP A 135 -3.00 -1.06 13.70
N VAL A 136 -2.82 -0.95 12.38
CA VAL A 136 -3.48 0.05 11.54
C VAL A 136 -4.44 -0.66 10.59
N VAL A 137 -5.68 -0.20 10.52
CA VAL A 137 -6.68 -0.70 9.59
C VAL A 137 -7.08 0.42 8.63
N ILE A 138 -6.93 0.17 7.33
CA ILE A 138 -7.32 1.09 6.26
C ILE A 138 -8.51 0.50 5.52
N GLY A 139 -9.68 1.11 5.73
CA GLY A 139 -10.89 0.78 5.00
C GLY A 139 -10.93 1.48 3.64
N ILE A 140 -11.12 0.72 2.57
CA ILE A 140 -11.05 1.21 1.19
C ILE A 140 -12.39 0.97 0.50
N ALA A 141 -13.07 2.05 0.12
CA ALA A 141 -14.28 1.99 -0.70
C ALA A 141 -14.43 3.29 -1.50
N ALA A 142 -14.52 3.18 -2.83
CA ALA A 142 -14.70 4.37 -3.68
C ALA A 142 -15.94 5.18 -3.27
N SER A 143 -17.04 4.49 -2.96
CA SER A 143 -18.29 5.10 -2.49
C SER A 143 -18.17 5.76 -1.10
N GLY A 144 -17.21 5.34 -0.27
CA GLY A 144 -17.06 5.75 1.13
C GLY A 144 -18.17 5.23 2.06
N ARG A 145 -19.02 4.32 1.60
CA ARG A 145 -20.21 3.86 2.34
C ARG A 145 -20.46 2.35 2.31
N THR A 146 -19.52 1.56 1.80
CA THR A 146 -19.66 0.10 1.69
C THR A 146 -19.83 -0.53 3.08
N PRO A 147 -20.97 -1.20 3.38
CA PRO A 147 -21.27 -1.71 4.72
C PRO A 147 -20.20 -2.63 5.31
N TYR A 148 -19.66 -3.58 4.54
CA TYR A 148 -18.55 -4.44 4.96
C TYR A 148 -17.35 -3.64 5.47
N VAL A 149 -16.96 -2.61 4.72
CA VAL A 149 -15.79 -1.79 5.08
C VAL A 149 -16.07 -0.96 6.33
N LEU A 150 -17.26 -0.38 6.45
CA LEU A 150 -17.65 0.38 7.64
C LEU A 150 -17.72 -0.51 8.89
N GLY A 151 -18.21 -1.75 8.76
CA GLY A 151 -18.23 -2.74 9.84
C GLY A 151 -16.82 -3.09 10.32
N ALA A 152 -15.91 -3.39 9.40
CA ALA A 152 -14.51 -3.66 9.70
C ALA A 152 -13.83 -2.45 10.38
N MET A 153 -13.99 -1.26 9.81
CA MET A 153 -13.43 -0.02 10.37
C MET A 153 -13.92 0.22 11.81
N LYS A 154 -15.23 0.06 12.05
CA LYS A 154 -15.83 0.25 13.37
C LYS A 154 -15.25 -0.75 14.37
N ARG A 155 -15.22 -2.03 14.00
CA ARG A 155 -14.71 -3.10 14.87
C ARG A 155 -13.23 -2.90 15.22
N ALA A 156 -12.41 -2.51 14.25
CA ALA A 156 -11.01 -2.20 14.47
C ALA A 156 -10.83 -1.04 15.47
N GLY A 157 -11.65 0.00 15.36
CA GLY A 157 -11.65 1.12 16.30
C GLY A 157 -12.05 0.72 17.72
N GLU A 158 -13.05 -0.16 17.88
CA GLU A 158 -13.45 -0.72 19.19
C GLU A 158 -12.32 -1.53 19.85
N LEU A 159 -11.46 -2.17 19.05
CA LEU A 159 -10.27 -2.90 19.50
C LEU A 159 -9.05 -1.99 19.76
N GLY A 160 -9.19 -0.67 19.54
CA GLY A 160 -8.15 0.33 19.79
C GLY A 160 -7.18 0.56 18.63
N ALA A 161 -7.36 -0.12 17.49
CA ALA A 161 -6.51 0.06 16.33
C ALA A 161 -6.64 1.47 15.74
N VAL A 162 -5.60 1.95 15.04
CA VAL A 162 -5.71 3.19 14.27
C VAL A 162 -6.50 2.90 12.99
N VAL A 163 -7.65 3.57 12.83
CA VAL A 163 -8.53 3.40 11.67
C VAL A 163 -8.37 4.56 10.69
N ILE A 164 -8.16 4.25 9.42
CA ILE A 164 -8.06 5.22 8.32
C ILE A 164 -9.06 4.86 7.22
N GLY A 165 -9.82 5.84 6.73
CA GLY A 165 -10.68 5.67 5.56
C GLY A 165 -10.01 6.14 4.28
N LEU A 166 -10.21 5.44 3.16
CA LEU A 166 -9.81 5.85 1.83
C LEU A 166 -11.00 5.72 0.87
N CYS A 167 -11.49 6.86 0.36
CA CYS A 167 -12.65 6.93 -0.52
C CYS A 167 -12.48 7.96 -1.63
N ASN A 168 -13.40 7.96 -2.59
CA ASN A 168 -13.36 8.82 -3.78
C ASN A 168 -14.57 9.79 -3.83
N ASN A 169 -15.28 9.92 -2.71
CA ASN A 169 -16.30 10.93 -2.44
C ASN A 169 -15.90 11.75 -1.22
N ALA A 170 -16.42 12.98 -1.12
CA ALA A 170 -16.26 13.84 0.04
C ALA A 170 -17.40 13.65 1.05
N GLY A 171 -17.14 13.90 2.34
CA GLY A 171 -18.16 13.91 3.39
C GLY A 171 -18.80 12.55 3.62
N THR A 172 -18.02 11.47 3.52
CA THR A 172 -18.55 10.10 3.54
C THR A 172 -18.70 9.55 4.97
N PRO A 173 -19.53 8.50 5.17
CA PRO A 173 -19.63 7.83 6.47
C PRO A 173 -18.29 7.36 7.06
N MET A 174 -17.28 7.11 6.24
CA MET A 174 -15.93 6.76 6.73
C MET A 174 -15.32 7.83 7.64
N ALA A 175 -15.64 9.12 7.44
CA ALA A 175 -15.13 10.22 8.28
C ALA A 175 -15.64 10.15 9.72
N GLY A 176 -16.80 9.53 9.96
CA GLY A 176 -17.35 9.33 11.31
C GLY A 176 -16.73 8.15 12.07
N VAL A 177 -16.00 7.27 11.37
CA VAL A 177 -15.44 6.04 11.95
C VAL A 177 -13.91 6.08 12.02
N GLY A 178 -13.26 6.70 11.03
CA GLY A 178 -11.80 6.79 10.97
C GLY A 178 -11.23 7.92 11.81
N LYS A 179 -10.00 7.72 12.31
CA LYS A 179 -9.17 8.79 12.89
C LYS A 179 -8.70 9.79 11.83
N LEU A 180 -8.61 9.33 10.59
CA LEU A 180 -8.25 10.10 9.39
C LEU A 180 -9.01 9.53 8.20
N THR A 181 -9.44 10.38 7.28
CA THR A 181 -10.02 9.97 6.00
C THR A 181 -9.28 10.68 4.87
N ILE A 182 -8.87 9.92 3.87
CA ILE A 182 -8.27 10.39 2.63
C ILE A 182 -9.37 10.37 1.58
N GLU A 183 -9.85 11.56 1.19
CA GLU A 183 -10.93 11.74 0.22
C GLU A 183 -10.34 12.07 -1.16
N ALA A 184 -9.97 11.03 -1.90
CA ALA A 184 -9.40 11.12 -3.25
C ALA A 184 -10.50 11.35 -4.31
N VAL A 185 -11.15 12.51 -4.26
CA VAL A 185 -12.25 12.87 -5.18
C VAL A 185 -11.70 13.15 -6.59
N VAL A 186 -11.67 12.11 -7.41
CA VAL A 186 -11.13 12.13 -8.79
C VAL A 186 -12.15 12.58 -9.85
N GLY A 187 -13.35 12.97 -9.42
CA GLY A 187 -14.45 13.34 -10.31
C GLY A 187 -15.16 12.13 -10.95
N PRO A 188 -16.14 12.39 -11.84
CA PRO A 188 -16.93 11.35 -12.51
C PRO A 188 -16.07 10.43 -13.38
N GLU A 189 -16.35 9.14 -13.38
CA GLU A 189 -15.65 8.17 -14.24
C GLU A 189 -16.10 8.30 -15.71
N VAL A 190 -15.23 7.94 -16.65
CA VAL A 190 -15.56 7.97 -18.10
C VAL A 190 -16.73 7.06 -18.48
N VAL A 191 -16.92 5.99 -17.72
CA VAL A 191 -18.13 5.17 -17.70
C VAL A 191 -18.73 5.35 -16.31
N MET A 192 -19.92 5.94 -16.25
CA MET A 192 -20.63 6.24 -14.99
C MET A 192 -20.63 5.03 -14.05
N GLY A 193 -20.23 5.24 -12.80
CA GLY A 193 -20.17 4.20 -11.76
C GLY A 193 -19.00 3.20 -11.88
N SER A 194 -18.21 3.22 -12.96
CA SER A 194 -17.08 2.29 -13.15
C SER A 194 -15.84 2.71 -12.35
N THR A 195 -15.96 2.72 -11.02
CA THR A 195 -14.93 3.14 -10.05
C THR A 195 -13.68 2.25 -10.05
N ARG A 196 -13.66 1.15 -10.80
CA ARG A 196 -12.42 0.40 -11.10
C ARG A 196 -11.38 1.21 -11.90
N MET A 197 -11.77 2.35 -12.47
CA MET A 197 -10.94 3.21 -13.32
C MET A 197 -10.16 4.22 -12.47
N LYS A 198 -10.48 5.54 -12.53
CA LYS A 198 -9.70 6.56 -11.83
C LYS A 198 -9.67 6.33 -10.32
N SER A 199 -10.79 5.93 -9.73
CA SER A 199 -10.89 5.70 -8.29
C SER A 199 -9.96 4.55 -7.86
N GLY A 200 -9.95 3.44 -8.61
CA GLY A 200 -9.00 2.34 -8.43
C GLY A 200 -7.54 2.75 -8.64
N THR A 201 -7.24 3.52 -9.68
CA THR A 201 -5.90 4.07 -9.91
C THR A 201 -5.43 4.94 -8.74
N ALA A 202 -6.29 5.82 -8.24
CA ALA A 202 -5.99 6.67 -7.09
C ALA A 202 -5.71 5.84 -5.84
N GLN A 203 -6.54 4.83 -5.57
CA GLN A 203 -6.36 3.90 -4.46
C GLN A 203 -5.00 3.20 -4.56
N LYS A 204 -4.65 2.64 -5.73
CA LYS A 204 -3.36 1.99 -5.96
C LYS A 204 -2.18 2.93 -5.68
N MET A 205 -2.22 4.14 -6.25
CA MET A 205 -1.15 5.13 -6.06
C MET A 205 -0.97 5.48 -4.58
N ILE A 206 -2.08 5.71 -3.86
CA ILE A 206 -2.04 6.04 -2.44
C ILE A 206 -1.51 4.87 -1.62
N LEU A 207 -1.97 3.63 -1.83
CA LEU A 207 -1.46 2.47 -1.09
C LEU A 207 0.04 2.27 -1.32
N ASN A 208 0.49 2.37 -2.56
CA ASN A 208 1.92 2.28 -2.89
C ASN A 208 2.73 3.38 -2.19
N MET A 209 2.20 4.61 -2.09
CA MET A 209 2.85 5.69 -1.34
C MET A 209 2.93 5.36 0.16
N LEU A 210 1.87 4.80 0.75
CA LEU A 210 1.80 4.46 2.17
C LEU A 210 2.83 3.38 2.55
N THR A 211 2.80 2.22 1.89
CA THR A 211 3.73 1.12 2.20
C THR A 211 5.16 1.48 1.84
N THR A 212 5.40 2.08 0.68
CA THR A 212 6.77 2.47 0.28
C THR A 212 7.36 3.49 1.26
N THR A 213 6.59 4.51 1.65
CA THR A 213 7.03 5.50 2.65
C THR A 213 7.32 4.82 3.99
N ALA A 214 6.42 3.95 4.46
CA ALA A 214 6.61 3.24 5.72
C ALA A 214 7.87 2.36 5.71
N MET A 215 8.10 1.62 4.62
CA MET A 215 9.26 0.74 4.47
C MET A 215 10.57 1.52 4.40
N ILE A 216 10.59 2.67 3.70
CA ILE A 216 11.74 3.59 3.72
C ILE A 216 12.01 4.08 5.15
N ARG A 217 10.95 4.50 5.86
CA ARG A 217 11.01 5.07 7.22
C ARG A 217 11.33 4.06 8.32
N ILE A 218 11.37 2.76 8.02
CA ILE A 218 11.86 1.69 8.92
C ILE A 218 13.14 1.02 8.41
N GLY A 219 13.86 1.67 7.49
CA GLY A 219 15.21 1.27 7.09
C GLY A 219 15.28 0.14 6.06
N LYS A 220 14.18 -0.20 5.37
CA LYS A 220 14.19 -1.22 4.29
C LYS A 220 14.90 -0.76 3.02
N VAL A 221 15.17 0.53 2.89
CA VAL A 221 15.78 1.18 1.72
C VAL A 221 17.03 1.96 2.14
N TYR A 222 18.07 1.92 1.32
CA TYR A 222 19.25 2.76 1.45
C TYR A 222 19.45 3.58 0.18
N ARG A 223 19.48 4.91 0.31
CA ARG A 223 19.36 5.82 -0.84
C ARG A 223 18.03 5.53 -1.56
N ASN A 224 18.08 5.06 -2.79
CA ASN A 224 16.93 4.58 -3.58
C ASN A 224 17.06 3.08 -3.90
N LEU A 225 17.88 2.34 -3.15
CA LEU A 225 18.17 0.92 -3.36
C LEU A 225 17.40 0.06 -2.35
N MET A 226 16.73 -0.95 -2.87
CA MET A 226 15.97 -1.96 -2.13
C MET A 226 16.92 -2.95 -1.47
N VAL A 227 17.56 -2.56 -0.37
CA VAL A 227 18.66 -3.30 0.26
C VAL A 227 18.21 -4.43 1.19
N ASP A 228 16.91 -4.62 1.40
CA ASP A 228 16.36 -5.65 2.29
C ASP A 228 15.60 -6.76 1.54
N LEU A 229 16.01 -7.02 0.29
CA LEU A 229 15.44 -8.13 -0.50
C LEU A 229 15.93 -9.50 0.00
N ASN A 230 15.11 -10.53 -0.19
CA ASN A 230 15.49 -11.92 0.05
C ASN A 230 15.99 -12.58 -1.25
N PRO A 231 17.29 -12.92 -1.40
CA PRO A 231 17.85 -13.47 -2.63
C PRO A 231 17.54 -14.97 -2.82
N SER A 232 16.25 -15.32 -2.98
CA SER A 232 15.77 -16.72 -3.02
C SER A 232 15.90 -17.44 -4.37
N ASN A 233 16.36 -16.75 -5.42
CA ASN A 233 16.57 -17.31 -6.75
C ASN A 233 17.70 -16.56 -7.48
N GLU A 234 18.20 -17.12 -8.58
CA GLU A 234 19.35 -16.57 -9.34
C GLU A 234 19.17 -15.11 -9.73
N LYS A 235 17.96 -14.73 -10.20
CA LYS A 235 17.63 -13.34 -10.54
C LYS A 235 17.77 -12.41 -9.33
N LEU A 236 17.34 -12.84 -8.14
CA LEU A 236 17.44 -12.03 -6.92
C LEU A 236 18.86 -12.00 -6.35
N VAL A 237 19.66 -13.06 -6.51
CA VAL A 237 21.10 -13.04 -6.19
C VAL A 237 21.84 -12.04 -7.08
N TYR A 238 21.60 -12.08 -8.40
CA TYR A 238 22.16 -11.09 -9.33
C TYR A 238 21.77 -9.66 -8.93
N ARG A 239 20.48 -9.44 -8.63
CA ARG A 239 19.98 -8.14 -8.18
C ARG A 239 20.64 -7.67 -6.88
N ALA A 240 20.82 -8.58 -5.91
CA ALA A 240 21.47 -8.28 -4.64
C ALA A 240 22.92 -7.80 -4.85
N LYS A 241 23.70 -8.52 -5.66
CA LYS A 241 25.08 -8.12 -6.01
C LYS A 241 25.14 -6.80 -6.75
N ARG A 242 24.24 -6.57 -7.72
CA ARG A 242 24.12 -5.28 -8.42
C ARG A 242 23.77 -4.12 -7.48
N ILE A 243 22.95 -4.37 -6.46
CA ILE A 243 22.64 -3.35 -5.45
C ILE A 243 23.86 -3.00 -4.60
N ILE A 244 24.66 -4.00 -4.21
CA ILE A 244 25.92 -3.78 -3.47
C ILE A 244 26.88 -2.95 -4.34
N GLU A 245 27.03 -3.30 -5.62
CA GLU A 245 27.83 -2.54 -6.57
C GLU A 245 27.39 -1.07 -6.67
N LEU A 246 26.09 -0.81 -6.86
CA LEU A 246 25.56 0.55 -6.96
C LEU A 246 25.68 1.34 -5.64
N ALA A 247 25.64 0.65 -4.50
CA ALA A 247 25.79 1.28 -3.20
C ALA A 247 27.23 1.65 -2.87
N THR A 248 28.19 0.86 -3.33
CA THR A 248 29.58 0.87 -2.85
C THR A 248 30.63 1.21 -3.91
N HIS A 249 30.32 1.01 -5.19
CA HIS A 249 31.25 1.07 -6.32
C HIS A 249 32.44 0.10 -6.21
N ALA A 250 32.31 -0.97 -5.43
CA ALA A 250 33.33 -2.00 -5.26
C ALA A 250 33.46 -2.92 -6.49
N SER A 251 34.60 -3.62 -6.58
CA SER A 251 34.82 -4.60 -7.64
C SER A 251 33.96 -5.85 -7.45
N GLU A 252 33.76 -6.61 -8.53
CA GLU A 252 33.03 -7.89 -8.48
C GLU A 252 33.64 -8.85 -7.44
N GLU A 253 34.97 -8.94 -7.35
CA GLU A 253 35.65 -9.76 -6.35
C GLU A 253 35.33 -9.34 -4.90
N GLN A 254 35.38 -8.03 -4.62
CA GLN A 254 35.03 -7.50 -3.29
C GLN A 254 33.56 -7.78 -2.94
N ILE A 255 32.66 -7.68 -3.93
CA ILE A 255 31.24 -7.95 -3.77
C ILE A 255 31.01 -9.43 -3.51
N GLU A 256 31.65 -10.35 -4.24
CA GLU A 256 31.53 -11.79 -4.02
C GLU A 256 31.96 -12.19 -2.61
N VAL A 257 33.11 -11.66 -2.16
CA VAL A 257 33.64 -11.92 -0.82
C VAL A 257 32.66 -11.40 0.24
N ALA A 258 32.25 -10.12 0.15
CA ALA A 258 31.36 -9.52 1.13
C ALA A 258 29.97 -10.18 1.14
N PHE A 259 29.41 -10.49 -0.04
CA PHE A 259 28.11 -11.15 -0.16
C PHE A 259 28.13 -12.56 0.45
N THR A 260 29.21 -13.32 0.21
CA THR A 260 29.40 -14.66 0.78
C THR A 260 29.56 -14.61 2.30
N LEU A 261 30.44 -13.74 2.80
CA LEU A 261 30.67 -13.56 4.25
C LEU A 261 29.46 -12.99 4.99
N ALA A 262 28.62 -12.21 4.30
CA ALA A 262 27.36 -11.71 4.82
C ALA A 262 26.22 -12.74 4.72
N GLU A 263 26.47 -13.94 4.19
CA GLU A 263 25.47 -15.00 3.97
C GLU A 263 24.29 -14.50 3.11
N GLY A 264 24.60 -13.70 2.09
CA GLY A 264 23.62 -13.09 1.21
C GLY A 264 22.91 -11.85 1.77
N HIS A 265 23.21 -11.43 2.99
CA HIS A 265 22.58 -10.26 3.61
C HIS A 265 23.14 -8.93 3.07
N VAL A 266 22.41 -8.31 2.15
CA VAL A 266 22.84 -7.14 1.38
C VAL A 266 23.24 -5.94 2.24
N LYS A 267 22.45 -5.59 3.26
CA LYS A 267 22.80 -4.47 4.17
C LYS A 267 24.13 -4.70 4.88
N THR A 268 24.38 -5.92 5.34
CA THR A 268 25.64 -6.28 5.99
C THR A 268 26.80 -6.17 5.02
N ALA A 269 26.67 -6.72 3.81
CA ALA A 269 27.71 -6.62 2.78
C ALA A 269 28.06 -5.16 2.42
N ILE A 270 27.05 -4.29 2.30
CA ILE A 270 27.26 -2.85 2.06
C ILE A 270 28.07 -2.21 3.19
N ILE A 271 27.75 -2.50 4.45
CA ILE A 271 28.45 -1.94 5.61
C ILE A 271 29.87 -2.48 5.69
N MET A 272 30.08 -3.79 5.46
CA MET A 272 31.41 -4.39 5.43
C MET A 272 32.34 -3.66 4.47
N ILE A 273 31.88 -3.42 3.24
CA ILE A 273 32.67 -2.76 2.20
C ILE A 273 32.90 -1.28 2.53
N LEU A 274 31.85 -0.54 2.90
CA LEU A 274 31.97 0.91 3.10
C LEU A 274 32.68 1.31 4.41
N SER A 275 32.71 0.43 5.41
CA SER A 275 33.33 0.68 6.70
C SER A 275 34.61 -0.11 6.95
N ASP A 276 35.02 -0.98 6.01
CA ASP A 276 36.18 -1.86 6.13
C ASP A 276 36.16 -2.70 7.43
N VAL A 277 35.06 -3.42 7.65
CA VAL A 277 34.84 -4.25 8.84
C VAL A 277 34.35 -5.65 8.48
N ASP A 278 34.54 -6.60 9.41
CA ASP A 278 34.00 -7.94 9.26
C ASP A 278 32.46 -8.00 9.37
N ALA A 279 31.88 -9.13 8.97
CA ALA A 279 30.43 -9.33 8.95
C ALA A 279 29.81 -9.24 10.36
N GLY A 280 30.55 -9.61 11.41
CA GLY A 280 30.10 -9.55 12.80
C GLY A 280 29.96 -8.12 13.27
N GLU A 281 30.96 -7.28 13.03
CA GLU A 281 30.91 -5.84 13.33
C GLU A 281 29.86 -5.12 12.49
N ALA A 282 29.76 -5.42 11.19
CA ALA A 282 28.73 -4.86 10.33
C ALA A 282 27.31 -5.17 10.84
N ARG A 283 27.04 -6.42 11.28
CA ARG A 283 25.77 -6.80 11.90
C ARG A 283 25.52 -6.07 13.21
N ARG A 284 26.55 -5.90 14.06
CA ARG A 284 26.44 -5.13 15.32
C ARG A 284 26.10 -3.67 15.06
N ARG A 285 26.76 -3.02 14.11
CA ARG A 285 26.47 -1.62 13.73
C ARG A 285 25.06 -1.48 13.17
N LEU A 286 24.67 -2.41 12.30
CA LEU A 286 23.31 -2.43 11.74
C LEU A 286 22.24 -2.57 12.81
N ALA A 287 22.45 -3.45 13.80
CA ALA A 287 21.53 -3.62 14.92
C ALA A 287 21.45 -2.37 15.81
N LYS A 288 22.58 -1.72 16.11
CA LYS A 288 22.62 -0.45 16.86
C LYS A 288 21.94 0.71 16.13
N ALA A 289 21.88 0.64 14.81
CA ALA A 289 21.25 1.65 13.97
C ALA A 289 19.83 1.24 13.53
N ASP A 290 19.15 0.35 14.27
CA ASP A 290 17.78 -0.10 14.00
C ASP A 290 17.55 -0.59 12.55
N GLY A 291 18.55 -1.22 11.94
CA GLY A 291 18.46 -1.73 10.58
C GLY A 291 18.68 -0.69 9.48
N PHE A 292 19.02 0.56 9.82
CA PHE A 292 19.33 1.62 8.87
C PHE A 292 20.80 1.60 8.45
N VAL A 293 21.06 1.29 7.17
CA VAL A 293 22.42 1.29 6.60
C VAL A 293 23.12 2.62 6.83
N ARG A 294 22.45 3.75 6.57
CA ARG A 294 23.07 5.08 6.73
C ARG A 294 23.49 5.35 8.18
N GLY A 295 22.70 4.94 9.16
CA GLY A 295 23.03 5.10 10.57
C GLY A 295 24.18 4.19 10.99
N ALA A 296 24.29 2.99 10.41
CA ALA A 296 25.36 2.04 10.70
C ALA A 296 26.74 2.41 10.12
N LEU A 297 26.79 3.40 9.21
CA LEU A 297 28.02 3.93 8.61
C LEU A 297 28.59 5.13 9.37
N LEU A 298 27.82 5.73 10.28
CA LEU A 298 28.23 6.84 11.15
C LEU A 298 28.84 6.30 12.44
#